data_AF-A0A3M1EUN7-F1
#
_entry.id   AF-A0A3M1EUN7-F1
#
_cell.length_a   1.000
_cell.length_b   1.000
_cell.length_c   1.000
_cell.angle_alpha   90.00
_cell.angle_beta   90.00
_cell.angle_gamma   90.00
#
_symmetry.space_group_name_H-M   'P 1'
#
loop_
_entity.id
_entity.type
_entity.pdbx_description
1 polymer ?
#
loop_
_entity_poly.entity_id
_entity_poly.type
_entity_poly.pdbx_seq_one_letter_code
_entity_poly.pdbx_strand_id
1 'polypeptide(L)' 'FGHTSVIYSTNIRNMHVMARTMNTCIFVKNAPAYAGLGEGGEGYTSFTIAAPTGEGLTSARNFTRVRRCTLKEYFRIV' A
#
# COMPACT_ATOMS: atom_id res chain seq x y z
N PHE A 1 10.43 2.06 11.16
CA PHE A 1 9.36 2.19 12.18
C PHE A 1 8.03 2.30 11.44
N GLY A 2 6.91 1.80 11.98
CA GLY A 2 5.58 1.93 11.34
C GLY A 2 5.16 0.83 10.36
N HIS A 3 5.11 -0.43 10.79
CA HIS A 3 4.69 -1.56 9.94
C HIS A 3 3.15 -1.62 9.76
N THR A 4 2.42 -1.72 10.86
CA THR A 4 0.95 -1.84 10.84
C THR A 4 0.37 -1.09 12.03
N SER A 5 -0.78 -0.44 11.84
CA SER A 5 -1.59 0.08 12.93
C SER A 5 -3.08 -0.13 12.65
N VAL A 6 -3.87 -0.28 13.72
CA VAL A 6 -5.32 -0.55 13.65
C VAL A 6 -6.05 0.36 14.62
N ILE A 7 -7.16 0.96 14.18
CA ILE A 7 -8.03 1.77 15.04
C ILE A 7 -9.47 1.27 14.99
N TYR A 8 -10.12 1.21 16.15
CA TYR A 8 -11.56 1.07 16.26
C TYR A 8 -12.14 2.39 16.78
N SER A 9 -12.85 3.12 15.91
CA SER A 9 -13.48 4.39 16.25
C SER A 9 -14.62 4.67 15.28
N THR A 10 -15.66 5.37 15.71
CA THR A 10 -16.69 5.93 14.80
C THR A 10 -16.39 7.38 14.43
N ASN A 11 -15.43 8.03 15.09
CA ASN A 11 -15.09 9.43 14.86
C ASN A 11 -13.97 9.58 13.82
N ILE A 12 -14.31 10.20 12.69
CA ILE A 12 -13.39 10.44 11.56
C ILE A 12 -12.18 11.28 11.96
N ARG A 13 -12.32 12.25 12.88
CA ARG A 13 -11.19 13.08 13.33
C ARG A 13 -10.14 12.24 14.06
N ASN A 14 -10.57 11.29 14.88
CA ASN A 14 -9.65 10.39 15.59
C ASN A 14 -8.90 9.48 14.61
N MET A 15 -9.62 8.92 13.62
CA MET A 15 -8.99 8.12 12.55
C MET A 15 -7.98 8.94 11.76
N HIS A 16 -8.31 10.19 11.43
CA HIS A 16 -7.44 11.09 10.67
C HIS A 16 -6.16 11.42 11.45
N VAL A 17 -6.29 11.82 12.72
CA VAL A 17 -5.14 12.11 13.59
C VAL A 17 -4.24 10.88 13.70
N MET A 18 -4.80 9.70 13.99
CA MET A 18 -4.00 8.48 14.11
C MET A 18 -3.32 8.09 12.79
N ALA A 19 -4.00 8.19 11.65
CA ALA A 19 -3.40 7.90 10.35
C ALA A 19 -2.15 8.75 10.09
N ARG A 20 -2.22 10.05 10.41
CA ARG A 20 -1.13 11.00 10.21
C ARG A 20 0.01 10.79 11.20
N THR A 21 -0.30 10.53 12.47
CA THR A 21 0.70 10.34 13.52
C THR A 21 1.43 9.02 13.40
N MET A 22 0.72 7.94 13.07
CA MET A 22 1.30 6.59 13.02
C MET A 22 2.10 6.33 11.74
N ASN A 23 1.64 6.88 10.61
CA ASN A 23 2.31 6.79 9.31
C ASN A 23 2.83 5.36 9.00
N THR A 24 1.95 4.36 9.09
CA THR A 24 2.30 2.94 8.91
C THR A 24 2.05 2.46 7.47
N CYS A 25 2.75 1.39 7.05
CA CYS A 25 2.52 0.77 5.74
C CYS A 25 1.10 0.22 5.57
N ILE A 26 0.53 -0.34 6.64
CA ILE A 26 -0.86 -0.79 6.70
C ILE A 26 -1.57 -0.02 7.80
N PHE A 27 -2.72 0.57 7.48
CA PHE A 27 -3.60 1.23 8.45
C PHE A 27 -5.04 0.74 8.30
N VAL A 28 -5.50 -0.08 9.24
CA VAL A 28 -6.85 -0.68 9.23
C VAL A 28 -7.77 0.11 10.17
N LYS A 29 -9.02 0.33 9.74
CA LYS A 29 -10.04 1.07 10.50
C LYS A 29 -11.28 0.18 10.68
N ASN A 30 -11.71 -0.03 11.92
CA ASN A 30 -12.92 -0.78 12.28
C ASN A 30 -12.99 -2.21 11.71
N ALA A 31 -11.84 -2.87 11.57
CA ALA A 31 -11.72 -4.21 11.05
C ALA A 31 -10.51 -4.92 11.67
N PRO A 32 -10.50 -6.26 11.68
CA PRO A 32 -9.35 -7.04 12.13
C PRO A 32 -8.10 -6.75 11.28
N ALA A 33 -6.91 -6.93 11.86
CA ALA A 33 -5.65 -6.56 11.21
C ALA A 33 -5.41 -7.26 9.86
N TYR A 34 -5.89 -8.51 9.71
CA TYR A 34 -5.75 -9.28 8.48
C TYR A 34 -6.56 -8.70 7.31
N ALA A 35 -7.53 -7.80 7.57
CA ALA A 35 -8.21 -7.06 6.52
C ALA A 35 -7.25 -6.17 5.71
N GLY A 36 -6.10 -5.80 6.28
CA GLY A 36 -5.02 -5.13 5.55
C GLY A 36 -4.27 -6.04 4.56
N LEU A 37 -4.55 -7.35 4.52
CA LEU A 37 -3.97 -8.34 3.61
C LEU A 37 -4.99 -8.88 2.59
N GLY A 38 -6.16 -8.25 2.47
CA GLY A 38 -7.21 -8.63 1.51
C GLY A 38 -8.24 -9.64 2.02
N GLU A 39 -8.12 -10.14 3.26
CA GLU A 39 -9.14 -11.02 3.86
C GLU A 39 -10.21 -10.19 4.57
N GLY A 40 -11.41 -10.09 3.99
CA GLY A 40 -12.49 -9.24 4.52
C GLY A 40 -12.25 -7.73 4.40
N GLY A 41 -11.22 -7.32 3.65
CA GLY A 41 -10.92 -5.93 3.28
C GLY A 41 -10.52 -5.83 1.81
N GLU A 42 -10.65 -4.64 1.21
CA GLU A 42 -10.26 -4.42 -0.19
C GLU A 42 -8.74 -4.42 -0.38
N GLY A 43 -8.27 -4.94 -1.53
CA GLY A 43 -6.85 -4.95 -1.90
C GLY A 43 -6.36 -6.35 -2.31
N TYR A 44 -5.07 -6.44 -2.66
CA TYR A 44 -4.42 -7.72 -2.95
C TYR A 44 -3.66 -8.23 -1.71
N THR A 45 -3.48 -9.55 -1.65
CA THR A 45 -2.74 -10.20 -0.57
C THR A 45 -1.23 -10.17 -0.84
N SER A 46 -0.46 -9.91 0.21
CA SER A 46 0.98 -10.13 0.25
C SER A 46 1.41 -10.60 1.65
N PHE A 47 2.33 -11.55 1.70
CA PHE A 47 3.00 -11.97 2.95
C PHE A 47 4.39 -11.34 3.10
N THR A 48 4.76 -10.42 2.21
CA THR A 48 5.97 -9.62 2.32
C THR A 48 5.57 -8.14 2.29
N ILE A 49 5.84 -7.45 3.41
CA ILE A 49 5.48 -6.05 3.62
C ILE A 49 6.78 -5.30 3.87
N ALA A 50 7.23 -4.58 2.85
CA ALA A 50 8.54 -3.95 2.83
C ALA A 50 8.46 -2.55 3.47
N ALA A 51 8.46 -2.52 4.80
CA ALA A 51 8.36 -1.27 5.56
C ALA A 51 9.60 -0.37 5.51
N PRO A 52 10.85 -0.88 5.66
CA PRO A 52 12.04 -0.01 5.66
C PRO A 52 12.38 0.60 4.28
N THR A 53 12.11 -0.14 3.21
CA THR A 53 12.45 0.22 1.82
C THR A 53 11.30 0.92 1.09
N GLY A 54 10.07 0.82 1.60
CA GLY A 54 8.94 1.66 1.19
C GLY A 54 8.07 1.09 0.08
N GLU A 55 8.30 -0.13 -0.39
CA GLU A 55 7.46 -0.78 -1.40
C GLU A 55 6.06 -1.14 -0.87
N GLY A 56 5.87 -1.19 0.45
CA GLY A 56 4.58 -1.53 1.06
C GLY A 56 4.25 -3.02 0.89
N LEU A 57 3.00 -3.34 0.54
CA LEU A 57 2.64 -4.71 0.18
C LEU A 57 3.30 -5.08 -1.16
N THR A 58 4.28 -5.98 -1.13
CA THR A 58 4.97 -6.36 -2.37
C THR A 58 4.06 -7.13 -3.32
N SER A 59 4.24 -6.90 -4.61
CA SER A 59 3.60 -7.61 -5.71
C SER A 59 4.66 -8.06 -6.71
N ALA A 60 4.25 -8.81 -7.75
CA ALA A 60 5.14 -9.19 -8.83
C ALA A 60 5.89 -7.99 -9.45
N ARG A 61 5.29 -6.80 -9.46
CA ARG A 61 5.93 -5.57 -9.99
C ARG A 61 7.20 -5.20 -9.21
N ASN A 62 7.23 -5.42 -7.89
CA ASN A 62 8.35 -5.04 -7.03
C ASN A 62 9.60 -5.91 -7.28
N PHE A 63 9.43 -7.07 -7.90
CA PHE A 63 10.52 -8.01 -8.20
C PHE A 63 10.96 -7.96 -9.67
N THR A 64 10.62 -6.89 -10.39
CA THR A 64 10.96 -6.71 -11.81
C THR A 64 11.69 -5.40 -12.06
N ARG A 65 12.53 -5.37 -13.09
CA ARG A 65 13.22 -4.15 -13.52
C ARG A 65 12.35 -3.36 -14.49
N VAL A 66 12.06 -2.10 -14.17
CA VAL A 66 11.42 -1.19 -15.12
C VAL A 66 12.38 -0.90 -16.27
N ARG A 67 11.93 -1.15 -17.50
CA ARG A 67 12.67 -0.82 -18.73
C ARG A 67 11.88 0.21 -19.53
N ARG A 68 12.54 1.31 -19.89
CA ARG A 68 12.02 2.30 -20.84
C ARG A 68 12.69 2.06 -22.19
N CYS A 69 11.89 1.93 -23.24
CA CYS A 69 12.36 1.79 -24.62
C CYS A 69 11.66 2.84 -25.48
N THR A 70 12.43 3.59 -26.27
CA THR A 70 11.93 4.67 -27.12
C THR A 70 12.14 4.28 -28.57
N LEU A 71 11.09 4.37 -29.37
CA LEU A 71 11.21 4.32 -30.83
C LEU A 71 11.40 5.76 -31.35
N LYS A 72 12.58 6.04 -31.90
CA LYS A 72 12.89 7.33 -32.52
C LYS A 72 12.29 7.38 -33.92
N GLU A 73 11.70 8.52 -34.30
CA GLU A 73 11.20 8.84 -35.66
C GLU A 73 10.05 7.99 -36.23
N TYR A 74 9.58 6.95 -35.53
CA TYR A 74 8.48 6.07 -35.98
C TYR A 74 7.34 5.96 -34.94
N PHE A 75 6.17 5.46 -35.35
CA PHE A 75 4.92 5.38 -34.56
C PHE A 75 4.34 6.70 -34.04
N ARG A 76 4.64 7.83 -34.70
CA ARG A 76 3.80 9.03 -34.58
C ARG A 76 2.59 8.90 -35.51
N ILE A 77 1.47 8.44 -34.97
CA ILE A 77 0.19 8.32 -35.68
C ILE A 77 -0.64 9.56 -35.33
N VAL A 78 -1.07 10.32 -36.34
CA VAL A 78 -1.89 11.55 -36.20
C VAL A 78 -3.31 11.26 -36.68
#